data_AF-A0A7Z0B1N4-F1
#
_entry.id   AF-A0A7Z0B1N4-F1
#
_cell.length_a   1.000
_cell.length_b   1.000
_cell.length_c   1.000
_cell.angle_alpha   90.00
_cell.angle_beta   90.00
_cell.angle_gamma   90.00
#
_symmetry.space_group_name_H-M   'P 1'
#
loop_
_entity.id
_entity.type
_entity.pdbx_description
1 polymer ?
#
loop_
_entity_poly.entity_id
_entity_poly.type
_entity_poly.pdbx_seq_one_letter_code
_entity_poly.pdbx_strand_id
1 'polypeptide(L)'
;MDAQRQADPNLDHESPLHELFEDQLSAADLVILNKTDLLDDAQQGAVEAVIREEIPPQVKIVRARMGQLDLHTLLGLEAASEETIHLRHDHHGSAEDADHHHDEFDSVVVQADASSREAVIAALQSLVETNTIYRVKGFAALPGAPMRLVIQGVGRRFDSYFDRRWQAGEGGRSRFVLIGEDLDQAALQRAFNVALGVSTRHEAQQA
;
A
#
# COMPACT_ATOMS: atom_id res chain seq x y z
N MET A 1 -16.59 -4.93 -5.02
CA MET A 1 -15.54 -4.04 -4.47
C MET A 1 -16.06 -3.35 -3.23
N ASP A 2 -17.24 -2.73 -3.26
CA ASP A 2 -17.86 -2.12 -2.05
C ASP A 2 -18.11 -3.11 -0.93
N ALA A 3 -18.61 -4.31 -1.23
CA ALA A 3 -18.79 -5.34 -0.19
C ALA A 3 -17.49 -5.81 0.48
N GLN A 4 -16.32 -5.62 -0.16
CA GLN A 4 -15.01 -5.92 0.43
C GLN A 4 -14.37 -4.71 1.10
N ARG A 5 -14.67 -3.48 0.65
CA ARG A 5 -14.35 -2.22 1.35
C ARG A 5 -15.18 -2.10 2.64
N GLN A 6 -16.50 -2.24 2.54
CA GLN A 6 -17.45 -2.27 3.67
C GLN A 6 -17.19 -3.39 4.68
N ALA A 7 -16.51 -4.48 4.27
CA ALA A 7 -16.14 -5.58 5.17
C ALA A 7 -14.80 -5.36 5.89
N ASP A 8 -14.00 -4.39 5.47
CA ASP A 8 -12.72 -4.03 6.09
C ASP A 8 -12.81 -2.57 6.55
N PRO A 9 -13.18 -2.30 7.81
CA PRO A 9 -13.41 -0.94 8.31
C PRO A 9 -12.18 -0.02 8.21
N ASN A 10 -10.98 -0.57 7.97
CA ASN A 10 -9.76 0.20 7.65
C ASN A 10 -9.68 0.70 6.19
N LEU A 11 -10.62 0.29 5.34
CA LEU A 11 -10.75 0.75 3.96
C LEU A 11 -12.03 1.59 3.77
N ASP A 12 -12.85 1.69 4.82
CA ASP A 12 -14.12 2.42 4.86
C ASP A 12 -13.93 3.73 5.62
N HIS A 13 -12.98 4.53 5.16
CA HIS A 13 -12.82 5.89 5.63
C HIS A 13 -13.49 6.80 4.59
N GLU A 14 -14.65 7.38 4.92
CA GLU A 14 -15.23 8.55 4.24
C GLU A 14 -14.31 9.78 4.46
N SER A 15 -13.04 9.65 4.06
CA SER A 15 -11.88 10.45 4.45
C SER A 15 -11.12 10.92 3.19
N PRO A 16 -10.30 12.00 3.30
CA PRO A 16 -9.35 12.57 2.33
C PRO A 16 -8.66 11.61 1.34
N LEU A 17 -8.50 10.32 1.67
CA LEU A 17 -8.08 9.30 0.69
C LEU A 17 -9.00 9.23 -0.53
N HIS A 18 -10.31 9.28 -0.33
CA HIS A 18 -11.29 9.21 -1.41
C HIS A 18 -11.18 10.41 -2.35
N GLU A 19 -11.10 11.61 -1.79
CA GLU A 19 -10.88 12.87 -2.52
C GLU A 19 -9.56 12.80 -3.30
N LEU A 20 -8.47 12.34 -2.66
CA LEU A 20 -7.18 12.15 -3.31
C LEU A 20 -7.25 11.15 -4.48
N PHE A 21 -8.03 10.07 -4.36
CA PHE A 21 -8.19 9.11 -5.44
C PHE A 21 -8.94 9.71 -6.63
N GLU A 22 -9.99 10.47 -6.38
CA GLU A 22 -10.75 11.17 -7.43
C GLU A 22 -9.86 12.20 -8.14
N ASP A 23 -9.09 13.00 -7.40
CA ASP A 23 -8.16 13.98 -7.96
C ASP A 23 -7.06 13.31 -8.81
N GLN A 24 -6.53 12.17 -8.34
CA GLN A 24 -5.53 11.43 -9.10
C GLN A 24 -6.08 10.85 -10.40
N LEU A 25 -7.33 10.39 -10.40
CA LEU A 25 -8.00 9.86 -11.59
C LEU A 25 -8.37 10.98 -12.57
N SER A 26 -8.93 12.08 -12.07
CA SER A 26 -9.33 13.22 -12.89
C SER A 26 -8.13 13.90 -13.58
N ALA A 27 -6.96 13.90 -12.94
CA ALA A 27 -5.71 14.41 -13.47
C ALA A 27 -4.93 13.43 -14.36
N ALA A 28 -5.35 12.16 -14.46
CA ALA A 28 -4.59 11.15 -15.18
C ALA A 28 -4.75 11.27 -16.70
N ASP A 29 -3.62 11.21 -17.41
CA ASP A 29 -3.61 11.13 -18.89
C ASP A 29 -3.62 9.67 -19.40
N LEU A 30 -3.32 8.74 -18.50
CA LEU A 30 -3.34 7.30 -18.70
C LEU A 30 -3.63 6.61 -17.36
N VAL A 31 -4.56 5.66 -17.36
CA VAL A 31 -4.79 4.80 -16.19
C VAL A 31 -4.26 3.40 -16.46
N ILE A 32 -3.43 2.90 -15.54
CA ILE A 32 -2.95 1.51 -15.58
C ILE A 32 -3.75 0.69 -14.57
N LEU A 33 -4.64 -0.17 -15.08
CA LEU A 33 -5.37 -1.12 -14.24
C LEU A 33 -4.51 -2.38 -14.01
N ASN A 34 -3.72 -2.36 -12.94
CA ASN A 34 -2.86 -3.49 -12.57
C ASN A 34 -3.58 -4.54 -11.70
N LYS A 35 -2.94 -5.70 -11.50
CA LYS A 35 -3.46 -6.86 -10.74
C LYS A 35 -4.70 -7.50 -11.36
N THR A 36 -4.84 -7.40 -12.68
CA THR A 36 -5.95 -8.04 -13.41
C THR A 36 -5.92 -9.56 -13.30
N ASP A 37 -4.80 -10.15 -12.88
CA ASP A 37 -4.66 -11.57 -12.56
C ASP A 37 -5.48 -12.04 -11.35
N LEU A 38 -5.96 -11.10 -10.51
CA LEU A 38 -6.81 -11.41 -9.36
C LEU A 38 -8.32 -11.34 -9.65
N LEU A 39 -8.70 -10.93 -10.87
CA LEU A 39 -10.09 -10.66 -11.23
C LEU A 39 -10.49 -11.43 -12.50
N ASP A 40 -11.72 -11.96 -12.51
CA ASP A 40 -12.33 -12.47 -13.74
C ASP A 40 -12.75 -11.34 -14.69
N ASP A 41 -13.13 -11.69 -15.93
CA ASP A 41 -13.46 -10.70 -16.96
C ASP A 41 -14.66 -9.82 -16.59
N ALA A 42 -15.65 -10.37 -15.87
CA ALA A 42 -16.82 -9.62 -15.43
C ALA A 42 -16.45 -8.62 -14.33
N GLN A 43 -15.62 -9.05 -13.37
CA GLN A 43 -15.09 -8.20 -12.32
C GLN A 43 -14.18 -7.10 -12.86
N GLN A 44 -13.34 -7.41 -13.86
CA GLN A 44 -12.53 -6.40 -14.54
C GLN A 44 -13.41 -5.36 -15.24
N GLY A 45 -14.45 -5.79 -15.95
CA GLY A 45 -15.40 -4.88 -16.60
C GLY A 45 -16.12 -3.97 -15.61
N ALA A 46 -16.50 -4.49 -14.43
CA ALA A 46 -17.11 -3.70 -13.38
C ALA A 46 -16.15 -2.64 -12.81
N VAL A 47 -14.88 -2.98 -12.59
CA VAL A 47 -13.86 -2.01 -12.12
C VAL A 47 -13.59 -0.94 -13.17
N GLU A 48 -13.49 -1.33 -14.45
CA GLU A 48 -13.31 -0.36 -15.54
C GLU A 48 -14.49 0.60 -15.68
N ALA A 49 -15.72 0.14 -15.42
CA ALA A 49 -16.89 1.00 -15.44
C ALA A 49 -16.82 2.07 -14.34
N VAL A 50 -16.46 1.69 -13.11
CA VAL A 50 -16.27 2.63 -11.99
C VAL A 50 -15.17 3.64 -12.31
N ILE A 51 -14.01 3.19 -12.77
CA ILE A 51 -12.91 4.09 -13.14
C ILE A 51 -13.35 5.05 -14.25
N ARG A 52 -14.19 4.59 -15.19
CA ARG A 52 -14.65 5.41 -16.31
C ARG A 52 -15.54 6.57 -15.88
N GLU A 53 -16.23 6.47 -14.75
CA GLU A 53 -17.05 7.55 -14.18
C GLU A 53 -16.17 8.71 -13.69
N GLU A 54 -14.93 8.41 -13.26
CA GLU A 54 -14.00 9.37 -12.64
C GLU A 54 -12.93 9.95 -13.59
N ILE A 55 -12.86 9.49 -14.85
CA ILE A 55 -11.82 9.92 -15.80
C ILE A 55 -12.39 10.54 -17.09
N PRO A 56 -11.70 11.52 -17.69
CA PRO A 56 -12.10 12.06 -18.98
C PRO A 56 -12.24 10.98 -20.07
N PRO A 57 -13.18 11.12 -21.03
CA PRO A 57 -13.44 10.11 -22.06
C PRO A 57 -12.22 9.75 -22.91
N GLN A 58 -11.26 10.67 -23.04
CA GLN A 58 -10.05 10.52 -23.85
C GLN A 58 -8.96 9.70 -23.14
N VAL A 59 -9.06 9.53 -21.82
CA VAL A 59 -8.07 8.80 -21.02
C VAL A 59 -8.18 7.31 -21.31
N LYS A 60 -7.05 6.71 -21.71
CA LYS A 60 -6.97 5.27 -21.97
C LYS A 60 -6.81 4.52 -20.65
N ILE A 61 -7.50 3.39 -20.53
CA ILE A 61 -7.25 2.41 -19.46
C ILE A 61 -6.47 1.26 -20.07
N VAL A 62 -5.33 0.92 -19.48
CA VAL A 62 -4.47 -0.16 -19.93
C VAL A 62 -4.35 -1.20 -18.84
N ARG A 63 -4.71 -2.45 -19.16
CA ARG A 63 -4.63 -3.57 -18.22
C ARG A 63 -3.19 -4.05 -18.07
N ALA A 64 -2.79 -4.31 -16.83
CA ALA A 64 -1.50 -4.90 -16.50
C ALA A 64 -1.67 -6.09 -15.55
N ARG A 65 -0.74 -7.04 -15.65
CA ARG A 65 -0.62 -8.18 -14.75
C ARG A 65 0.75 -8.13 -14.12
N MET A 66 0.82 -8.21 -12.79
CA MET A 66 2.08 -8.16 -12.05
C MET A 66 2.98 -6.96 -12.41
N GLY A 67 2.37 -5.82 -12.78
CA GLY A 67 3.09 -4.62 -13.20
C GLY A 67 3.79 -4.72 -14.55
N GLN A 68 3.56 -5.80 -15.31
CA GLN A 68 4.11 -5.94 -16.67
C GLN A 68 3.29 -5.11 -17.64
N LEU A 69 3.97 -4.19 -18.32
CA LEU A 69 3.42 -3.39 -19.37
C LEU A 69 4.49 -3.08 -20.42
N ASP A 70 4.07 -2.94 -21.68
CA ASP A 70 4.97 -2.49 -22.74
C ASP A 70 5.34 -1.01 -22.53
N LEU A 71 6.62 -0.74 -22.28
CA LEU A 71 7.13 0.62 -22.06
C LEU A 71 6.88 1.55 -23.26
N HIS A 72 6.83 1.03 -24.48
CA HIS A 72 6.52 1.85 -25.65
C HIS A 72 5.08 2.37 -25.62
N THR A 73 4.15 1.57 -25.09
CA THR A 73 2.77 2.00 -24.88
C THR A 73 2.66 3.07 -23.78
N LEU A 74 3.56 3.06 -22.79
CA LEU A 74 3.59 4.06 -21.72
C LEU A 74 4.18 5.40 -22.14
N LEU A 75 5.34 5.36 -22.82
CA LEU A 75 6.12 6.56 -23.14
C LEU A 75 5.73 7.20 -24.48
N GLY A 76 5.04 6.45 -25.36
CA GLY A 76 4.66 6.90 -26.70
C GLY A 76 3.30 7.61 -26.78
N LEU A 77 2.70 7.98 -25.63
CA LEU A 77 1.33 8.51 -25.61
C LEU A 77 1.20 9.98 -25.98
N GLU A 78 2.32 10.74 -26.08
CA GLU A 78 2.35 12.18 -26.44
C GLU A 78 1.09 12.94 -25.98
N ALA A 79 0.68 12.72 -24.72
CA ALA A 79 -0.52 13.33 -24.20
C ALA A 79 -0.20 14.82 -24.08
N ALA A 80 -0.88 15.65 -24.88
CA ALA A 80 -0.83 17.10 -24.79
C ALA A 80 -1.57 17.58 -23.53
N SER A 81 -1.21 17.00 -22.39
CA SER A 81 -1.83 17.20 -21.08
C SER A 81 -1.92 18.68 -20.75
N GLU A 82 -0.89 19.45 -21.14
CA GLU A 82 -0.80 20.90 -20.99
C GLU A 82 -1.98 21.67 -21.63
N GLU A 83 -2.53 21.21 -22.75
CA GLU A 83 -3.62 21.89 -23.46
C GLU A 83 -4.98 21.76 -22.76
N THR A 84 -5.11 20.77 -21.87
CA THR A 84 -6.39 20.37 -21.26
C THR A 84 -6.41 20.62 -19.75
N ILE A 85 -5.32 21.15 -19.17
CA ILE A 85 -5.19 21.42 -17.71
C ILE A 85 -6.37 22.27 -17.20
N HIS A 86 -6.82 23.24 -17.99
CA HIS A 86 -7.88 24.19 -17.61
C HIS A 86 -9.27 23.55 -17.44
N LEU A 87 -9.46 22.34 -17.94
CA LEU A 87 -10.73 21.60 -17.87
C LEU A 87 -10.78 20.65 -16.66
N ARG A 88 -9.67 20.50 -15.93
CA ARG A 88 -9.61 19.66 -14.75
C ARG A 88 -10.30 20.38 -13.59
N HIS A 89 -11.28 19.70 -13.00
CA HIS A 89 -11.88 20.15 -11.76
C HIS A 89 -10.94 19.75 -10.64
N ASP A 90 -10.47 20.71 -9.88
CA ASP A 90 -9.66 20.50 -8.69
C ASP A 90 -10.55 20.81 -7.49
N HIS A 91 -10.59 19.93 -6.49
CA HIS A 91 -11.25 20.19 -5.22
C HIS A 91 -10.55 21.30 -4.41
N HIS A 92 -9.31 21.66 -4.80
CA HIS A 92 -8.57 22.78 -4.26
C HIS A 92 -8.89 24.09 -5.01
N GLY A 93 -10.01 24.71 -4.63
CA GLY A 93 -10.42 26.00 -5.16
C GLY A 93 -9.45 27.13 -4.80
N SER A 94 -9.03 27.92 -5.80
CA SER A 94 -8.46 29.28 -5.71
C SER A 94 -7.21 29.52 -4.86
N ALA A 95 -6.28 30.29 -5.41
CA ALA A 95 -4.96 30.63 -4.86
C ALA A 95 -4.95 31.52 -3.58
N GLU A 96 -5.97 31.45 -2.73
CA GLU A 96 -6.06 32.24 -1.48
C GLU A 96 -6.14 31.42 -0.19
N ASP A 97 -6.17 30.10 -0.24
CA ASP A 97 -6.13 29.27 0.97
C ASP A 97 -4.71 28.80 1.29
N ALA A 98 -4.05 29.54 2.17
CA ALA A 98 -2.70 29.28 2.66
C ALA A 98 -2.62 28.13 3.70
N ASP A 99 -3.56 27.19 3.69
CA ASP A 99 -3.56 26.01 4.55
C ASP A 99 -3.42 24.75 3.69
N HIS A 100 -2.23 24.61 3.08
CA HIS A 100 -1.79 23.35 2.52
C HIS A 100 -1.54 22.34 3.65
N HIS A 101 -2.61 21.67 4.10
CA HIS A 101 -2.53 20.50 4.96
C HIS A 101 -1.87 19.35 4.20
N HIS A 102 -0.54 19.27 4.26
CA HIS A 102 0.21 18.11 3.80
C HIS A 102 0.49 17.16 4.97
N ASP A 103 0.25 15.88 4.69
CA ASP A 103 0.62 14.65 5.40
C ASP A 103 -0.33 14.17 6.52
N GLU A 104 -1.46 13.59 6.13
CA GLU A 104 -2.35 12.78 6.99
C GLU A 104 -1.96 11.29 7.01
N PHE A 105 -0.72 10.97 6.65
CA PHE A 105 -0.21 9.60 6.70
C PHE A 105 1.08 9.51 7.51
N ASP A 106 1.04 8.68 8.54
CA ASP A 106 2.21 8.26 9.28
C ASP A 106 2.87 7.06 8.61
N SER A 107 4.20 7.00 8.71
CA SER A 107 4.99 5.83 8.32
C SER A 107 5.92 5.44 9.44
N VAL A 108 5.73 4.25 9.99
CA VAL A 108 6.55 3.71 11.08
C VAL A 108 7.20 2.39 10.70
N VAL A 109 8.34 2.09 11.33
CA VAL A 109 9.08 0.85 11.08
C VAL A 109 9.02 -0.04 12.32
N VAL A 110 8.57 -1.29 12.13
CA VAL A 110 8.68 -2.36 13.12
C VAL A 110 9.70 -3.40 12.67
N GLN A 111 10.41 -3.97 13.64
CA GLN A 111 11.46 -4.96 13.42
C GLN A 111 11.26 -6.14 14.36
N ALA A 112 11.56 -7.35 13.88
CA ALA A 112 11.56 -8.53 14.74
C ALA A 112 12.39 -9.66 14.13
N ASP A 113 12.72 -10.62 14.96
CA ASP A 113 13.19 -11.92 14.50
C ASP A 113 11.98 -12.75 14.08
N ALA A 114 11.88 -13.02 12.78
CA ALA A 114 10.76 -13.79 12.24
C ALA A 114 11.00 -15.27 12.51
N SER A 115 10.05 -15.96 13.13
CA SER A 115 10.13 -17.41 13.37
C SER A 115 9.69 -18.22 12.15
N SER A 116 8.60 -17.82 11.50
CA SER A 116 8.09 -18.40 10.25
C SER A 116 7.36 -17.35 9.41
N ARG A 117 7.09 -17.68 8.14
CA ARG A 117 6.26 -16.83 7.25
C ARG A 117 4.89 -16.60 7.86
N GLU A 118 4.24 -17.67 8.31
CA GLU A 118 2.87 -17.67 8.80
C GLU A 118 2.74 -16.84 10.07
N ALA A 119 3.70 -16.96 10.99
CA ALA A 119 3.72 -16.20 12.24
C ALA A 119 3.83 -14.69 11.97
N VAL A 120 4.71 -14.28 11.04
CA VAL A 120 4.88 -12.87 10.69
C VAL A 120 3.64 -12.32 10.02
N ILE A 121 3.07 -13.03 9.05
CA ILE A 121 1.86 -12.58 8.37
C ILE A 121 0.70 -12.46 9.36
N ALA A 122 0.50 -13.45 10.23
CA ALA A 122 -0.54 -13.41 11.25
C ALA A 122 -0.36 -12.23 12.22
N ALA A 123 0.88 -11.96 12.64
CA ALA A 123 1.18 -10.80 13.49
C ALA A 123 0.88 -9.47 12.78
N LEU A 124 1.28 -9.30 11.52
CA LEU A 124 0.99 -8.11 10.74
C LEU A 124 -0.52 -7.94 10.48
N GLN A 125 -1.25 -9.03 10.24
CA GLN A 125 -2.72 -9.00 10.11
C GLN A 125 -3.38 -8.52 11.41
N SER A 126 -2.94 -9.01 12.57
CA SER A 126 -3.47 -8.56 13.86
C SER A 126 -3.23 -7.06 14.11
N LEU A 127 -2.08 -6.53 13.66
CA LEU A 127 -1.79 -5.10 13.73
C LEU A 127 -2.76 -4.30 12.85
N VAL A 128 -2.96 -4.72 11.60
CA VAL A 128 -3.91 -4.06 10.70
C VAL A 128 -5.32 -4.13 11.26
N GLU A 129 -5.75 -5.23 11.88
CA GLU A 129 -7.11 -5.34 12.44
C GLU A 129 -7.40 -4.41 13.62
N THR A 130 -6.37 -3.88 14.28
CA THR A 130 -6.51 -3.11 15.53
C THR A 130 -6.03 -1.67 15.42
N ASN A 131 -5.47 -1.28 14.27
CA ASN A 131 -4.92 0.05 14.02
C ASN A 131 -5.25 0.47 12.57
N THR A 132 -5.32 1.77 12.33
CA THR A 132 -5.57 2.34 11.00
C THR A 132 -4.33 2.22 10.11
N ILE A 133 -4.04 0.99 9.65
CA ILE A 133 -2.89 0.69 8.78
C ILE A 133 -3.39 0.34 7.38
N TYR A 134 -3.09 1.20 6.42
CA TYR A 134 -3.49 1.03 5.03
C TYR A 134 -2.58 0.08 4.27
N ARG A 135 -1.27 0.13 4.55
CA ARG A 135 -0.27 -0.62 3.79
C ARG A 135 0.88 -1.09 4.65
N VAL A 136 1.33 -2.31 4.36
CA VAL A 136 2.52 -2.91 4.95
C VAL A 136 3.48 -3.32 3.84
N LYS A 137 4.76 -3.02 3.99
CA LYS A 137 5.81 -3.52 3.11
C LYS A 137 7.06 -3.86 3.90
N GLY A 138 7.70 -4.97 3.59
CA GLY A 138 8.95 -5.29 4.22
C GLY A 138 9.52 -6.64 3.81
N PHE A 139 10.53 -7.03 4.56
CA PHE A 139 11.22 -8.30 4.37
C PHE A 139 11.27 -9.05 5.70
N ALA A 140 10.99 -10.35 5.67
CA ALA A 140 11.26 -11.26 6.78
C ALA A 140 12.58 -12.00 6.57
N ALA A 141 13.37 -12.07 7.64
CA ALA A 141 14.54 -12.93 7.70
C ALA A 141 14.15 -14.24 8.41
N LEU A 142 13.95 -15.31 7.63
CA LEU A 142 13.54 -16.60 8.18
C LEU A 142 14.75 -17.47 8.57
N PRO A 143 14.69 -18.21 9.69
CA PRO A 143 15.74 -19.14 10.09
C PRO A 143 16.06 -20.16 9.00
N GLY A 144 17.33 -20.29 8.65
CA GLY A 144 17.80 -21.22 7.63
C GLY A 144 17.53 -20.80 6.17
N ALA A 145 16.83 -19.69 5.93
CA ALA A 145 16.60 -19.18 4.58
C ALA A 145 17.68 -18.16 4.19
N PRO A 146 18.49 -18.42 3.14
CA PRO A 146 19.49 -17.47 2.67
C PRO A 146 18.88 -16.31 1.85
N MET A 147 17.56 -16.33 1.61
CA MET A 147 16.83 -15.36 0.79
C MET A 147 15.91 -14.49 1.63
N ARG A 148 15.69 -13.26 1.17
CA ARG A 148 14.71 -12.33 1.74
C ARG A 148 13.31 -12.79 1.37
N LEU A 149 12.44 -12.95 2.35
CA LEU A 149 11.01 -13.13 2.11
C LEU A 149 10.36 -11.76 2.06
N VAL A 150 9.95 -11.30 0.88
CA VAL A 150 9.14 -10.09 0.74
C VAL A 150 7.76 -10.36 1.32
N ILE A 151 7.26 -9.44 2.14
CA ILE A 151 5.87 -9.44 2.59
C ILE A 151 5.31 -8.06 2.31
N GLN A 152 4.15 -8.02 1.65
CA GLN A 152 3.43 -6.80 1.35
C GLN A 152 1.94 -7.00 1.60
N GLY A 153 1.26 -5.96 2.08
CA GLY A 153 -0.17 -6.00 2.33
C GLY A 153 -0.85 -4.66 2.12
N VAL A 154 -2.13 -4.72 1.78
CA VAL A 154 -3.05 -3.58 1.71
C VAL A 154 -4.33 -3.98 2.44
N GLY A 155 -4.68 -3.24 3.48
CA GLY A 155 -5.65 -3.71 4.48
C GLY A 155 -5.31 -5.12 4.94
N ARG A 156 -6.31 -5.99 5.02
CA ARG A 156 -6.13 -7.38 5.51
C ARG A 156 -5.51 -8.36 4.50
N ARG A 157 -5.26 -7.93 3.26
CA ARG A 157 -4.73 -8.80 2.21
C ARG A 157 -3.21 -8.74 2.18
N PHE A 158 -2.59 -9.89 2.39
CA PHE A 158 -1.14 -10.05 2.35
C PHE A 158 -0.71 -11.00 1.24
N ASP A 159 0.43 -10.69 0.65
CA ASP A 159 1.14 -11.53 -0.31
C ASP A 159 2.61 -11.64 0.12
N SER A 160 3.25 -12.77 -0.20
CA SER A 160 4.65 -13.01 0.13
C SER A 160 5.35 -13.89 -0.90
N TYR A 161 6.59 -13.53 -1.23
CA TYR A 161 7.43 -14.27 -2.17
C TYR A 161 8.92 -14.09 -1.82
N PHE A 162 9.75 -15.04 -2.24
CA PHE A 162 11.20 -14.88 -2.11
C PHE A 162 11.73 -14.02 -3.25
N ASP A 163 12.49 -12.99 -2.90
CA ASP A 163 13.16 -12.11 -3.86
C ASP A 163 14.60 -12.60 -4.07
N ARG A 164 15.61 -11.90 -3.54
CA ARG A 164 17.03 -12.25 -3.68
C ARG A 164 17.65 -12.74 -2.38
N ARG A 165 18.86 -13.29 -2.49
CA ARG A 165 19.73 -13.58 -1.34
C ARG A 165 20.05 -12.31 -0.56
N TRP A 166 20.24 -12.47 0.76
CA TRP A 166 20.80 -11.43 1.61
C TRP A 166 22.23 -11.09 1.14
N GLN A 167 22.53 -9.79 1.05
CA GLN A 167 23.87 -9.30 0.77
C GLN A 167 24.68 -9.16 2.07
N ALA A 168 26.01 -9.19 1.94
CA ALA A 168 26.90 -8.92 3.06
C ALA A 168 26.63 -7.50 3.60
N GLY A 169 26.33 -7.39 4.90
CA GLY A 169 26.05 -6.12 5.57
C GLY A 169 24.57 -5.75 5.73
N GLU A 170 23.62 -6.49 5.14
CA GLU A 170 22.18 -6.19 5.27
C GLU A 170 21.57 -6.57 6.64
N GLY A 171 22.37 -7.10 7.56
CA GLY A 171 21.97 -7.41 8.94
C GLY A 171 21.01 -8.59 9.10
N GLY A 172 20.38 -9.09 8.03
CA GLY A 172 19.51 -10.26 8.06
C GLY A 172 18.36 -10.14 9.06
N ARG A 173 17.83 -8.92 9.26
CA ARG A 173 16.72 -8.67 10.21
C ARG A 173 15.42 -8.44 9.46
N SER A 174 14.32 -8.87 10.06
CA SER A 174 13.00 -8.54 9.52
C SER A 174 12.65 -7.10 9.82
N ARG A 175 12.20 -6.38 8.80
CA ARG A 175 11.80 -4.96 8.91
C ARG A 175 10.57 -4.73 8.05
N PHE A 176 9.57 -4.10 8.64
CA PHE A 176 8.31 -3.77 7.97
C PHE A 176 8.00 -2.29 8.18
N VAL A 177 7.71 -1.61 7.08
CA VAL A 177 7.16 -0.26 7.05
C VAL A 177 5.64 -0.39 7.08
N LEU A 178 5.01 0.25 8.06
CA LEU A 178 3.57 0.36 8.21
C LEU A 178 3.20 1.80 7.84
N ILE A 179 2.23 1.95 6.95
CA ILE A 179 1.73 3.25 6.47
C ILE A 179 0.25 3.32 6.81
N GLY A 180 -0.16 4.39 7.48
CA GLY A 180 -1.46 4.50 8.13
C GLY A 180 -1.69 5.89 8.71
N GLU A 181 -2.60 6.01 9.65
CA GLU A 181 -2.96 7.25 10.34
C GLU A 181 -2.83 7.04 11.87
N ASP A 182 -2.42 8.08 12.61
CA ASP A 182 -2.22 8.08 14.06
C ASP A 182 -1.32 6.92 14.56
N LEU A 183 -0.22 6.65 13.87
CA LEU A 183 0.62 5.49 14.15
C LEU A 183 1.65 5.76 15.26
N ASP A 184 1.45 5.17 16.45
CA ASP A 184 2.49 5.10 17.49
C ASP A 184 3.46 3.94 17.22
N GLN A 185 4.67 4.28 16.74
CA GLN A 185 5.73 3.31 16.46
C GLN A 185 6.04 2.40 17.66
N ALA A 186 6.11 2.95 18.87
CA ALA A 186 6.49 2.19 20.06
C ALA A 186 5.38 1.22 20.47
N ALA A 187 4.12 1.64 20.38
CA ALA A 187 2.97 0.78 20.62
C ALA A 187 2.88 -0.35 19.60
N LEU A 188 3.04 -0.04 18.30
CA LEU A 188 3.01 -1.01 17.22
C LEU A 188 4.15 -2.01 17.31
N GLN A 189 5.36 -1.57 17.66
CA GLN A 189 6.49 -2.48 17.88
C GLN A 189 6.23 -3.46 19.03
N ARG A 190 5.61 -3.01 20.14
CA ARG A 190 5.23 -3.89 21.26
C ARG A 190 4.16 -4.88 20.85
N ALA A 191 3.10 -4.41 20.19
CA ALA A 191 2.02 -5.26 19.69
C ALA A 191 2.55 -6.33 18.73
N PHE A 192 3.46 -5.95 17.82
CA PHE A 192 4.07 -6.87 16.88
C PHE A 192 4.87 -7.98 17.58
N ASN A 193 5.68 -7.63 18.59
CA ASN A 193 6.44 -8.61 19.37
C ASN A 193 5.52 -9.58 20.13
N VAL A 194 4.45 -9.07 20.73
CA VAL A 194 3.44 -9.90 21.42
C VAL A 194 2.76 -10.86 20.46
N ALA A 195 2.32 -10.37 19.30
CA ALA A 195 1.64 -11.18 18.29
C ALA A 195 2.56 -12.26 17.69
N LEU A 196 3.87 -11.99 17.60
CA LEU A 196 4.87 -12.99 17.21
C LEU A 196 5.18 -14.02 18.31
N GLY A 197 4.65 -13.85 19.52
CA GLY A 197 4.95 -14.71 20.67
C GLY A 197 6.34 -14.48 21.26
N VAL A 198 7.00 -13.36 20.94
CA VAL A 198 8.31 -12.99 21.48
C VAL A 198 8.09 -12.26 22.80
N SER A 199 8.20 -12.97 23.93
CA SER A 199 8.25 -12.32 25.24
C SER A 199 9.46 -11.39 25.29
N THR A 200 9.22 -10.09 25.53
CA THR A 200 10.26 -9.09 25.75
C THR A 200 11.12 -9.51 26.95
N ARG A 201 12.25 -10.18 26.70
CA ARG A 201 13.34 -10.21 27.67
C ARG A 201 13.96 -8.81 27.66
N HIS A 202 13.38 -7.91 28.44
CA HIS A 202 14.13 -6.74 28.90
C HIS A 202 15.33 -7.26 29.69
N GLU A 203 16.52 -7.01 29.16
CA GLU A 203 17.78 -7.13 29.88
C GLU A 203 17.74 -6.20 31.10
N ALA A 204 17.26 -6.73 32.21
CA ALA A 204 17.64 -6.24 33.53
C ALA A 204 19.03 -6.80 33.85
N GLN A 205 20.08 -6.27 33.22
CA GLN A 205 21.42 -6.36 33.79
C GLN A 205 22.36 -5.31 33.18
N GLN A 206 23.00 -4.53 34.07
CA GLN A 206 24.12 -3.60 33.92
C GLN A 206 23.77 -2.10 33.98
N ALA A 207 23.52 -1.61 35.20
CA ALA A 207 24.50 -0.84 35.99
C ALA A 207 23.98 -0.66 37.43
#